data_AF-A0A536XCI4-F1
#
_entry.id   AF-A0A536XCI4-F1
#
_cell.length_a   1.000
_cell.length_b   1.000
_cell.length_c   1.000
_cell.angle_alpha   90.00
_cell.angle_beta   90.00
_cell.angle_gamma   90.00
#
_symmetry.space_group_name_H-M   'P 1'
#
loop_
_entity.id
_entity.type
_entity.pdbx_description
1 polymer ?
#
loop_
_entity_poly.entity_id
_entity_poly.type
_entity_poly.pdbx_seq_one_letter_code
_entity_poly.pdbx_strand_id
1 'polypeptide(L)'
;LAPGEILTEIRIPAPPPKSGGAYAKLKRNTGDFAVAAAAVQLTLGKNGAIERAGIGLTNAGLTPVEALDAAKYLVGKMPDEKTIAEAAKMAAAKSSPSADRRGSVEYKKEMARVLTTRALRKAVQRAGGS
;
A
#
# COMPACT_ATOMS: atom_id res chain seq x y z
N LEU A 1 -17.35 -6.79 -14.56
CA LEU A 1 -17.50 -7.52 -15.83
C LEU A 1 -18.92 -8.01 -15.88
N ALA A 2 -19.69 -7.50 -16.83
CA ALA A 2 -21.01 -8.03 -17.14
C ALA A 2 -20.86 -9.45 -17.73
N PRO A 3 -21.93 -10.27 -17.67
CA PRO A 3 -21.93 -11.57 -18.33
C PRO A 3 -21.55 -11.45 -19.81
N GLY A 4 -20.61 -12.28 -20.26
CA GLY A 4 -20.12 -12.27 -21.65
C GLY A 4 -18.96 -11.30 -21.93
N GLU A 5 -18.57 -10.44 -20.97
CA GLU A 5 -17.38 -9.60 -21.12
C GLU A 5 -16.08 -10.35 -20.82
N ILE A 6 -15.00 -9.96 -21.51
CA ILE A 6 -13.64 -10.46 -21.29
C ILE A 6 -12.72 -9.27 -21.06
N LEU A 7 -11.96 -9.26 -19.95
CA LEU A 7 -10.89 -8.29 -19.74
C LEU A 7 -9.74 -8.59 -20.72
N THR A 8 -9.54 -7.72 -21.69
CA THR A 8 -8.52 -7.90 -22.74
C THR A 8 -7.19 -7.22 -22.41
N GLU A 9 -7.22 -6.12 -21.64
CA GLU A 9 -6.03 -5.35 -21.30
C GLU A 9 -6.17 -4.57 -19.99
N ILE A 10 -5.01 -4.23 -19.41
CA ILE A 10 -4.90 -3.27 -18.30
C ILE A 10 -3.93 -2.19 -18.74
N ARG A 11 -4.40 -0.94 -18.80
CA ARG A 11 -3.57 0.21 -19.15
C ARG A 11 -3.05 0.88 -17.88
N ILE A 12 -1.73 0.79 -17.67
CA ILE A 12 -1.04 1.40 -16.52
C ILE A 12 -0.10 2.49 -17.05
N PRO A 13 -0.35 3.77 -16.75
CA PRO A 13 0.56 4.84 -17.16
C PRO A 13 1.95 4.63 -16.58
N ALA A 14 2.98 4.89 -17.39
CA ALA A 14 4.35 4.90 -16.90
C ALA A 14 4.48 5.95 -15.78
N PRO A 15 5.07 5.60 -14.62
CA PRO A 15 5.23 6.55 -13.53
C PRO A 15 6.24 7.65 -13.94
N PRO A 16 6.01 8.91 -13.54
CA PRO A 16 6.94 10.00 -13.84
C PRO A 16 8.29 9.79 -13.12
N PRO A 17 9.34 10.54 -13.50
CA PRO A 17 10.59 10.57 -12.74
C PRO A 17 10.36 10.83 -11.24
N LYS A 18 11.30 10.37 -10.41
CA LYS A 18 11.18 10.42 -8.93
C LYS A 18 9.95 9.69 -8.39
N SER A 19 9.46 8.68 -9.10
CA SER A 19 8.46 7.76 -8.59
C SER A 19 9.08 6.50 -8.06
N GLY A 20 8.49 5.94 -7.02
CA GLY A 20 8.94 4.72 -6.38
C GLY A 20 7.75 3.87 -5.95
N GLY A 21 7.77 2.61 -6.35
CA GLY A 21 6.76 1.63 -5.99
C GLY A 21 7.33 0.51 -5.14
N ALA A 22 6.54 -0.03 -4.23
CA ALA A 22 6.90 -1.21 -3.44
C ALA A 22 5.68 -2.06 -3.09
N TYR A 23 5.88 -3.37 -3.04
CA TYR A 23 4.89 -4.33 -2.57
C TYR A 23 5.49 -5.17 -1.45
N ALA A 24 4.95 -5.04 -0.25
CA ALA A 24 5.39 -5.79 0.93
C ALA A 24 4.35 -6.84 1.27
N LYS A 25 4.68 -8.13 1.05
CA LYS A 25 3.79 -9.27 1.26
C LYS A 25 4.29 -10.16 2.39
N LEU A 26 3.43 -10.38 3.39
CA LEU A 26 3.62 -11.45 4.37
C LEU A 26 2.89 -12.71 3.89
N LYS A 27 3.58 -13.85 3.94
CA LYS A 27 3.07 -15.16 3.54
C LYS A 27 3.67 -16.22 4.46
N ARG A 28 2.95 -17.32 4.70
CA ARG A 28 3.45 -18.43 5.50
C ARG A 28 4.54 -19.20 4.75
N ASN A 29 4.29 -19.47 3.46
CA ASN A 29 5.16 -20.27 2.59
C ASN A 29 5.27 -19.61 1.21
N THR A 30 6.26 -20.00 0.42
CA THR A 30 6.32 -19.63 -1.01
C THR A 30 5.10 -20.20 -1.74
N GLY A 31 4.48 -19.39 -2.61
CA GLY A 31 3.25 -19.72 -3.33
C GLY A 31 1.94 -19.42 -2.59
N ASP A 32 1.94 -19.24 -1.25
CA ASP A 32 0.70 -18.96 -0.51
C ASP A 32 0.16 -17.54 -0.79
N PHE A 33 -1.15 -17.41 -0.61
CA PHE A 33 -1.82 -16.13 -0.55
C PHE A 33 -1.30 -15.29 0.62
N ALA A 34 -1.45 -13.97 0.51
CA ALA A 34 -0.96 -13.06 1.53
C ALA A 34 -1.71 -13.27 2.87
N VAL A 35 -0.98 -13.28 3.99
CA VAL A 35 -1.58 -13.05 5.32
C VAL A 35 -2.15 -11.63 5.35
N ALA A 36 -1.31 -10.67 4.96
CA ALA A 36 -1.61 -9.30 4.62
C ALA A 36 -0.54 -8.83 3.63
N ALA A 37 -0.84 -7.81 2.81
CA ALA A 37 0.17 -7.10 2.04
C ALA A 37 -0.22 -5.65 1.80
N ALA A 38 0.77 -4.81 1.51
CA ALA A 38 0.57 -3.43 1.11
C ALA A 38 1.32 -3.14 -0.20
N ALA A 39 0.63 -2.54 -1.16
CA ALA A 39 1.15 -1.96 -2.38
C ALA A 39 1.18 -0.44 -2.22
N VAL A 40 2.32 0.16 -2.50
CA VAL A 40 2.52 1.62 -2.48
C VAL A 40 3.11 2.04 -3.81
N GLN A 41 2.60 3.14 -4.35
CA GLN A 41 3.23 3.91 -5.42
C GLN A 41 3.22 5.37 -4.99
N LEU A 42 4.35 6.06 -5.12
CA LEU A 42 4.41 7.50 -4.82
C LEU A 42 5.36 8.21 -5.77
N THR A 43 5.22 9.53 -5.84
CA THR A 43 6.10 10.44 -6.57
C THR A 43 6.57 11.55 -5.64
N LEU A 44 7.88 11.79 -5.58
CA LEU A 44 8.46 12.90 -4.85
C LEU A 44 8.58 14.13 -5.75
N GLY A 45 8.22 15.28 -5.19
CA GLY A 45 8.37 16.57 -5.85
C GLY A 45 9.78 17.11 -5.84
N LYS A 46 9.95 18.28 -6.44
CA LYS A 46 11.25 18.97 -6.50
C LYS A 46 11.79 19.33 -5.11
N ASN A 47 10.90 19.64 -4.18
CA ASN A 47 11.21 19.98 -2.78
C ASN A 47 11.38 18.74 -1.87
N GLY A 48 11.26 17.53 -2.41
CA GLY A 48 11.35 16.28 -1.63
C GLY A 48 10.06 15.88 -0.90
N ALA A 49 9.00 16.69 -0.98
CA ALA A 49 7.68 16.32 -0.45
C ALA A 49 6.98 15.33 -1.41
N ILE A 50 6.02 14.58 -0.88
CA ILE A 50 5.23 13.63 -1.67
C ILE A 50 4.21 14.42 -2.52
N GLU A 51 4.31 14.36 -3.85
CA GLU A 51 3.35 15.00 -4.78
C GLU A 51 2.17 14.09 -5.12
N ARG A 52 2.42 12.77 -5.19
CA ARG A 52 1.39 11.76 -5.49
C ARG A 52 1.64 10.54 -4.62
N ALA A 53 0.56 9.91 -4.17
CA ALA A 53 0.61 8.65 -3.43
C ALA A 53 -0.62 7.79 -3.72
N GLY A 54 -0.42 6.49 -3.75
CA GLY A 54 -1.48 5.47 -3.75
C GLY A 54 -1.09 4.33 -2.81
N ILE A 55 -2.05 3.84 -2.04
CA ILE A 55 -1.87 2.75 -1.08
C ILE A 55 -3.01 1.74 -1.26
N GLY A 56 -2.65 0.52 -1.66
CA GLY A 56 -3.56 -0.61 -1.78
C GLY A 56 -3.22 -1.71 -0.77
N LEU A 57 -4.22 -2.30 -0.14
CA LEU A 57 -4.06 -3.38 0.83
C LEU A 57 -4.63 -4.68 0.28
N THR A 58 -3.88 -5.77 0.44
CA THR A 58 -4.24 -7.11 -0.03
C THR A 58 -4.61 -8.01 1.15
N ASN A 59 -5.68 -8.79 0.98
CA ASN A 59 -6.28 -9.63 2.03
C ASN A 59 -6.67 -8.84 3.29
N ALA A 60 -7.12 -7.60 3.10
CA ALA A 60 -7.41 -6.63 4.15
C ALA A 60 -8.90 -6.23 4.17
N GLY A 61 -9.76 -7.01 3.50
CA GLY A 61 -11.19 -6.79 3.29
C GLY A 61 -11.74 -7.90 2.39
N LEU A 62 -13.05 -7.89 2.12
CA LEU A 62 -13.67 -8.83 1.16
C LEU A 62 -13.15 -8.63 -0.28
N THR A 63 -12.73 -7.41 -0.60
CA THR A 63 -12.10 -7.01 -1.85
C THR A 63 -10.74 -6.35 -1.55
N PRO A 64 -9.89 -6.10 -2.57
CA PRO A 64 -8.76 -5.20 -2.40
C PRO A 64 -9.22 -3.87 -1.80
N VAL A 65 -8.47 -3.34 -0.83
CA VAL A 65 -8.82 -2.11 -0.11
C VAL A 65 -7.90 -0.99 -0.56
N GLU A 66 -8.49 0.08 -1.08
CA GLU A 66 -7.76 1.33 -1.31
C GLU A 66 -7.77 2.16 -0.02
N ALA A 67 -6.58 2.43 0.53
CA ALA A 67 -6.39 3.26 1.72
C ALA A 67 -6.30 4.75 1.33
N LEU A 68 -7.37 5.26 0.71
CA LEU A 68 -7.43 6.59 0.11
C LEU A 68 -7.08 7.72 1.09
N ASP A 69 -7.59 7.67 2.32
CA ASP A 69 -7.35 8.72 3.31
C ASP A 69 -5.89 8.77 3.75
N ALA A 70 -5.23 7.61 3.87
CA ALA A 70 -3.80 7.51 4.13
C ALA A 70 -2.97 8.06 2.96
N ALA A 71 -3.38 7.75 1.72
CA ALA A 71 -2.73 8.28 0.52
C ALA A 71 -2.87 9.81 0.41
N LYS A 72 -4.06 10.35 0.65
CA LYS A 72 -4.30 11.81 0.68
C LYS A 72 -3.52 12.51 1.78
N TYR A 73 -3.43 11.90 2.97
CA TYR A 73 -2.66 12.43 4.08
C TYR A 73 -1.18 12.67 3.72
N LEU A 74 -0.60 11.79 2.89
CA LEU A 74 0.80 11.89 2.49
C LEU A 74 1.08 13.06 1.56
N VAL A 75 0.12 13.47 0.73
CA VAL A 75 0.33 14.50 -0.29
C VAL A 75 0.70 15.85 0.36
N GLY A 76 1.77 16.45 -0.11
CA GLY A 76 2.32 17.71 0.39
C GLY A 76 3.22 17.58 1.63
N LYS A 77 3.40 16.38 2.18
CA LYS A 77 4.25 16.15 3.37
C LYS A 77 5.62 15.61 2.99
N MET A 78 6.59 15.85 3.87
CA MET A 78 7.89 15.18 3.80
C MET A 78 7.73 13.69 4.16
N PRO A 79 8.46 12.79 3.49
CA PRO A 79 8.40 11.36 3.77
C PRO A 79 9.19 10.97 5.03
N ASP A 80 9.00 11.70 6.13
CA ASP A 80 9.63 11.40 7.41
C ASP A 80 8.92 10.26 8.15
N GLU A 81 9.58 9.74 9.20
CA GLU A 81 9.07 8.59 9.94
C GLU A 81 7.74 8.84 10.64
N LYS A 82 7.49 10.06 11.10
CA LYS A 82 6.22 10.42 11.74
C LYS A 82 5.08 10.37 10.72
N THR A 83 5.31 10.93 9.55
CA THR A 83 4.37 10.96 8.42
C THR A 83 4.08 9.54 7.91
N ILE A 84 5.11 8.72 7.75
CA ILE A 84 4.97 7.32 7.33
C ILE A 84 4.20 6.51 8.39
N ALA A 85 4.50 6.68 9.67
CA ALA A 85 3.84 5.95 10.75
C ALA A 85 2.35 6.28 10.83
N GLU A 86 1.98 7.56 10.69
CA GLU A 86 0.58 7.99 10.73
C GLU A 86 -0.19 7.48 9.50
N ALA A 87 0.38 7.58 8.30
CA ALA A 87 -0.25 7.04 7.09
C ALA A 87 -0.46 5.52 7.19
N ALA A 88 0.50 4.78 7.74
CA ALA A 88 0.38 3.35 7.97
C ALA A 88 -0.73 2.99 8.98
N LYS A 89 -0.88 3.79 10.05
CA LYS A 89 -1.97 3.65 11.02
C LYS A 89 -3.33 3.90 10.36
N MET A 90 -3.46 4.96 9.57
CA MET A 90 -4.68 5.27 8.81
C MET A 90 -5.03 4.13 7.83
N ALA A 91 -4.04 3.58 7.12
CA ALA A 91 -4.25 2.45 6.22
C ALA A 91 -4.75 1.20 6.96
N ALA A 92 -4.13 0.87 8.10
CA ALA A 92 -4.57 -0.24 8.94
C ALA A 92 -6.00 -0.04 9.48
N ALA A 93 -6.35 1.17 9.89
CA ALA A 93 -7.70 1.51 10.35
C ALA A 93 -8.76 1.32 9.26
N LYS A 94 -8.40 1.56 7.99
CA LYS A 94 -9.28 1.32 6.83
C LYS A 94 -9.52 -0.17 6.53
N SER A 95 -8.64 -1.06 7.01
CA SER A 95 -8.77 -2.49 6.75
C SER A 95 -9.90 -3.16 7.56
N SER A 96 -10.53 -4.15 6.94
CA SER A 96 -11.61 -4.98 7.49
C SER A 96 -11.36 -6.49 7.22
N PRO A 97 -10.20 -7.04 7.63
CA PRO A 97 -9.89 -8.45 7.37
C PRO A 97 -10.79 -9.40 8.18
N SER A 98 -10.96 -10.61 7.67
CA SER A 98 -11.58 -11.72 8.41
C SER A 98 -10.52 -12.64 9.00
N ALA A 99 -10.80 -13.24 10.16
CA ALA A 99 -9.96 -14.28 10.73
C ALA A 99 -10.00 -15.55 9.85
N ASP A 100 -8.86 -16.22 9.71
CA ASP A 100 -8.76 -17.54 9.08
C ASP A 100 -7.49 -18.26 9.60
N ARG A 101 -7.13 -19.38 8.97
CA ARG A 101 -5.89 -20.14 9.25
C ARG A 101 -4.58 -19.35 9.07
N ARG A 102 -4.62 -18.11 8.58
CA ARG A 102 -3.48 -17.20 8.40
C ARG A 102 -3.33 -16.22 9.55
N GLY A 103 -4.32 -16.14 10.44
CA GLY A 103 -4.27 -15.35 11.67
C GLY A 103 -5.59 -14.67 12.02
N SER A 104 -5.62 -14.08 13.21
CA SER A 104 -6.77 -13.31 13.71
C SER A 104 -6.96 -12.00 12.95
N VAL A 105 -8.10 -11.34 13.15
CA VAL A 105 -8.40 -10.03 12.59
C VAL A 105 -7.37 -9.00 13.07
N GLU A 106 -7.06 -9.02 14.36
CA GLU A 106 -6.14 -8.10 15.04
C GLU A 106 -4.73 -8.26 14.47
N TYR A 107 -4.27 -9.50 14.31
CA TYR A 107 -2.97 -9.79 13.72
C TYR A 107 -2.88 -9.27 12.29
N LYS A 108 -3.91 -9.51 11.46
CA LYS A 108 -3.93 -9.03 10.06
C LYS A 108 -3.98 -7.51 9.97
N LYS A 109 -4.75 -6.84 10.83
CA LYS A 109 -4.78 -5.37 10.92
C LYS A 109 -3.40 -4.81 11.29
N GLU A 110 -2.74 -5.41 12.26
CA GLU A 110 -1.39 -4.98 12.65
C GLU A 110 -0.36 -5.25 11.55
N MET A 111 -0.48 -6.38 10.84
CA MET A 111 0.38 -6.65 9.68
C MET A 111 0.11 -5.69 8.52
N ALA A 112 -1.13 -5.24 8.30
CA ALA A 112 -1.42 -4.19 7.32
C ALA A 112 -0.69 -2.89 7.65
N ARG A 113 -0.65 -2.50 8.94
CA ARG A 113 0.13 -1.34 9.42
C ARG A 113 1.63 -1.53 9.12
N VAL A 114 2.21 -2.62 9.62
CA VAL A 114 3.65 -2.91 9.49
C VAL A 114 4.08 -2.97 8.03
N LEU A 115 3.31 -3.65 7.17
CA LEU A 115 3.64 -3.79 5.76
C LEU A 115 3.46 -2.47 4.99
N THR A 116 2.49 -1.63 5.37
CA THR A 116 2.35 -0.29 4.80
C THR A 116 3.56 0.59 5.14
N THR A 117 4.03 0.57 6.40
CA THR A 117 5.28 1.27 6.79
C THR A 117 6.47 0.79 5.94
N ARG A 118 6.66 -0.53 5.81
CA ARG A 118 7.76 -1.10 5.02
C ARG A 118 7.67 -0.72 3.54
N ALA A 119 6.47 -0.77 2.96
CA ALA A 119 6.23 -0.41 1.57
C ALA A 119 6.47 1.08 1.33
N LEU A 120 5.99 1.97 2.20
CA LEU A 120 6.23 3.41 2.12
C LEU A 120 7.73 3.74 2.15
N ARG A 121 8.47 3.25 3.15
CA ARG A 121 9.93 3.45 3.23
C ARG A 121 10.64 3.00 1.95
N LYS A 122 10.30 1.81 1.45
CA LYS A 122 10.92 1.28 0.23
C LYS A 122 10.56 2.07 -1.02
N ALA A 123 9.32 2.55 -1.11
CA ALA A 123 8.84 3.40 -2.18
C ALA A 123 9.57 4.76 -2.18
N VAL A 124 9.74 5.39 -1.02
CA VAL A 124 10.52 6.64 -0.85
C VAL A 124 11.96 6.45 -1.31
N GLN A 125 12.63 5.38 -0.85
CA GLN A 125 13.99 5.06 -1.26
C GLN A 125 14.10 4.92 -2.79
N ARG A 126 13.14 4.23 -3.42
CA ARG A 126 13.11 4.02 -4.89
C ARG A 126 12.80 5.29 -5.68
N ALA A 127 12.06 6.22 -5.08
CA ALA A 127 11.79 7.53 -5.64
C ALA A 127 13.00 8.49 -5.57
N GLY A 128 14.09 8.08 -4.94
CA GLY A 128 15.30 8.89 -4.74
C GLY A 128 15.25 9.76 -3.48
N GLY A 129 14.36 9.45 -2.53
CA GLY A 129 14.38 10.05 -1.19
C GLY A 129 15.45 9.40 -0.30
N SER A 130 16.05 10.21 0.57
CA SER A 130 17.02 9.81 1.59
C SER A 130 16.35 9.23 2.83
#